data_AF-A0A1X7M2F0-F1
#
_entry.id   AF-A0A1X7M2F0-F1
#
_cell.length_a   1.000
_cell.length_b   1.000
_cell.length_c   1.000
_cell.angle_alpha   90.00
_cell.angle_beta   90.00
_cell.angle_gamma   90.00
#
_symmetry.space_group_name_H-M   'P 1'
#
loop_
_entity.id
_entity.type
_entity.pdbx_description
1 polymer ?
#
loop_
_entity_poly.entity_id
_entity_poly.type
_entity_poly.pdbx_seq_one_letter_code
_entity_poly.pdbx_strand_id
1 'polypeptide(L)'
;MKSLLVTLDKAGDFDEIVDVRTPLEFAEDHIPGAINAPVLSNEERVLVGTTYKQVSPFEGTRLGAALVARNIAHHLETTFADRPRNWRPLIYCWRGGKRSGSVTTLFNMIGWQARQLDGGYKSYRRATLDTLDTLPKTFTYIALVGPTGSGKTRLLSALNQAGAQTLDLEALASHRGSLLGAWAGVPQPSQKRFDTLLVSALRGFDPGQPVFVEAESRRIGSITLPLALLETFHRGACVEVRSSREDRATFLLHDYAHLFDHPEHLKEQLQKLIGLHSRERVTGWLGLVDENRRAELAGELIERHYDPAYARSSDQHFDQLPNALQLDFRPNDADVVEQAKALLAQLESRTLVAG
;
A
#
# COMPACT_ATOMS: atom_id res chain seq x y z
N MET A 1 36.68 6.38 -5.44
CA MET A 1 35.33 6.12 -4.88
C MET A 1 34.23 6.99 -5.49
N LYS A 2 34.39 8.31 -5.68
CA LYS A 2 33.36 9.14 -6.38
C LYS A 2 32.99 8.62 -7.77
N SER A 3 33.92 7.98 -8.48
CA SER A 3 33.71 7.35 -9.79
C SER A 3 32.77 6.13 -9.78
N LEU A 4 32.41 5.60 -8.61
CA LEU A 4 31.54 4.43 -8.49
C LEU A 4 30.11 4.81 -8.07
N LEU A 5 29.84 6.10 -7.86
CA LEU A 5 28.52 6.61 -7.50
C LEU A 5 27.63 6.74 -8.73
N VAL A 6 26.36 6.40 -8.57
CA VAL A 6 25.34 6.50 -9.60
C VAL A 6 24.07 7.10 -9.01
N THR A 7 23.43 7.99 -9.76
CA THR A 7 22.19 8.65 -9.39
C THR A 7 20.98 7.73 -9.61
N LEU A 8 19.88 7.99 -8.91
CA LEU A 8 18.71 7.12 -8.89
C LEU A 8 18.05 6.92 -10.27
N ASP A 9 18.11 7.92 -11.15
CA ASP A 9 17.57 7.88 -12.52
C ASP A 9 18.20 6.77 -13.37
N LYS A 10 19.42 6.34 -13.03
CA LYS A 10 20.14 5.26 -13.72
C LYS A 10 19.97 3.89 -13.07
N ALA A 11 19.06 3.76 -12.10
CA ALA A 11 18.90 2.50 -11.38
C ALA A 11 18.47 1.33 -12.30
N GLY A 12 17.75 1.62 -13.39
CA GLY A 12 17.35 0.63 -14.39
C GLY A 12 18.48 0.13 -15.30
N ASP A 13 19.67 0.72 -15.25
CA ASP A 13 20.82 0.34 -16.10
C ASP A 13 21.62 -0.86 -15.56
N PHE A 14 21.16 -1.48 -14.46
CA PHE A 14 21.88 -2.49 -13.68
C PHE A 14 21.13 -3.82 -13.66
N ASP A 15 21.88 -4.92 -13.58
CA ASP A 15 21.32 -6.27 -13.66
C ASP A 15 20.55 -6.64 -12.39
N GLU A 16 20.95 -6.09 -11.24
CA GLU A 16 20.36 -6.40 -9.93
C GLU A 16 20.54 -5.22 -8.98
N ILE A 17 19.50 -4.90 -8.21
CA ILE A 17 19.57 -3.89 -7.14
C ILE A 17 19.76 -4.63 -5.81
N VAL A 18 20.81 -4.28 -5.07
CA VAL A 18 21.20 -4.95 -3.82
C VAL A 18 21.07 -4.00 -2.64
N ASP A 19 20.10 -4.27 -1.76
CA ASP A 19 19.94 -3.59 -0.49
C ASP A 19 20.79 -4.26 0.59
N VAL A 20 21.83 -3.56 1.04
CA VAL A 20 22.73 -4.06 2.10
C VAL A 20 22.33 -3.57 3.51
N ARG A 21 21.14 -3.00 3.66
CA ARG A 21 20.55 -2.69 4.97
C ARG A 21 20.10 -3.97 5.68
N THR A 22 19.76 -3.84 6.95
CA THR A 22 19.34 -4.99 7.76
C THR A 22 17.99 -5.55 7.28
N PRO A 23 17.63 -6.79 7.64
CA PRO A 23 16.34 -7.37 7.27
C PRO A 23 15.13 -6.53 7.70
N LEU A 24 15.15 -5.92 8.90
CA LEU A 24 14.05 -5.06 9.34
C LEU A 24 13.95 -3.77 8.50
N GLU A 25 15.08 -3.16 8.13
CA GLU A 25 15.07 -1.98 7.27
C GLU A 25 14.53 -2.29 5.86
N PHE A 26 14.80 -3.49 5.34
CA PHE A 26 14.31 -3.96 4.05
C PHE A 26 12.82 -4.33 4.09
N ALA A 27 12.38 -4.99 5.16
CA ALA A 27 10.97 -5.34 5.38
C ALA A 27 10.09 -4.09 5.61
N GLU A 28 10.64 -3.03 6.23
CA GLU A 28 9.93 -1.77 6.38
C GLU A 28 9.57 -1.15 5.03
N ASP A 29 10.53 -1.06 4.11
CA ASP A 29 10.36 -0.71 2.70
C ASP A 29 11.70 -0.87 1.94
N HIS A 30 11.67 -1.05 0.63
CA HIS A 30 12.85 -1.18 -0.23
C HIS A 30 12.55 -0.73 -1.66
N ILE A 31 13.59 -0.45 -2.45
CA ILE A 31 13.44 -0.13 -3.88
C ILE A 31 12.84 -1.35 -4.59
N PRO A 32 11.76 -1.21 -5.39
CA PRO A 32 11.15 -2.32 -6.12
C PRO A 32 12.17 -3.11 -6.93
N GLY A 33 12.10 -4.44 -6.85
CA GLY A 33 13.03 -5.36 -7.52
C GLY A 33 14.37 -5.57 -6.78
N ALA A 34 14.63 -4.88 -5.67
CA ALA A 34 15.84 -5.11 -4.90
C ALA A 34 15.83 -6.43 -4.12
N ILE A 35 16.99 -7.10 -4.06
CA ILE A 35 17.24 -8.21 -3.14
C ILE A 35 17.91 -7.71 -1.85
N ASN A 36 17.70 -8.39 -0.73
CA ASN A 36 18.37 -8.06 0.53
C ASN A 36 19.63 -8.92 0.73
N ALA A 37 20.79 -8.26 0.85
CA ALA A 37 22.07 -8.87 1.21
C ALA A 37 22.70 -8.11 2.39
N PRO A 38 22.16 -8.30 3.61
CA PRO A 38 22.49 -7.47 4.76
C PRO A 38 23.95 -7.62 5.18
N VAL A 39 24.72 -6.52 5.15
CA VAL A 39 26.10 -6.54 5.70
C VAL A 39 26.15 -6.39 7.22
N LEU A 40 25.01 -6.22 7.87
CA LEU A 40 24.82 -6.31 9.32
C LEU A 40 23.46 -6.93 9.60
N SER A 41 23.37 -7.82 10.59
CA SER A 41 22.09 -8.20 11.18
C SER A 41 21.42 -7.02 11.89
N ASN A 42 20.17 -7.19 12.33
CA ASN A 42 19.48 -6.16 13.12
C ASN A 42 20.23 -5.88 14.43
N GLU A 43 20.67 -6.95 15.11
CA GLU A 43 21.40 -6.94 16.38
C GLU A 43 22.80 -6.34 16.18
N GLU A 44 23.51 -6.76 15.14
CA GLU A 44 24.83 -6.22 14.79
C GLU A 44 24.74 -4.71 14.51
N ARG A 45 23.69 -4.26 13.82
CA ARG A 45 23.46 -2.82 13.58
C ARG A 45 23.23 -2.08 14.90
N VAL A 46 22.41 -2.62 15.80
CA VAL A 46 22.16 -1.99 17.11
C VAL A 46 23.47 -1.90 17.89
N LEU A 47 24.25 -2.98 17.95
CA LEU A 47 25.55 -3.01 18.61
C LEU A 47 26.49 -1.93 18.06
N VAL A 48 26.70 -1.91 16.73
CA VAL A 48 27.56 -0.92 16.07
C VAL A 48 27.08 0.51 16.33
N GLY A 49 25.78 0.76 16.24
CA GLY A 49 25.18 2.07 16.49
C GLY A 49 25.34 2.53 17.94
N THR A 50 25.18 1.62 18.89
CA THR A 50 25.36 1.86 20.32
C THR A 50 26.82 2.15 20.65
N THR A 51 27.77 1.31 20.18
CA THR A 51 29.21 1.55 20.37
C THR A 51 29.66 2.88 19.75
N TYR A 52 29.16 3.22 18.56
CA TYR A 52 29.46 4.49 17.90
C TYR A 52 29.04 5.71 18.75
N LYS A 53 27.86 5.64 19.38
CA LYS A 53 27.31 6.74 20.19
C LYS A 53 27.86 6.78 21.62
N GLN A 54 27.98 5.62 22.27
CA GLN A 54 28.27 5.52 23.70
C GLN A 54 29.76 5.37 24.01
N VAL A 55 30.55 4.79 23.10
CA VAL A 55 32.00 4.58 23.30
C VAL A 55 32.77 5.60 22.49
N SER A 56 32.82 5.45 21.17
CA SER A 56 33.36 6.47 20.26
C SER A 56 33.02 6.15 18.80
N PRO A 57 33.04 7.18 17.91
CA PRO A 57 32.91 6.99 16.48
C PRO A 57 33.93 6.01 15.87
N PHE A 58 35.17 6.03 16.38
CA PHE A 58 36.24 5.15 15.91
C PHE A 58 35.95 3.70 16.27
N GLU A 59 35.63 3.42 17.53
CA GLU A 59 35.35 2.06 18.01
C GLU A 59 34.13 1.45 17.30
N GLY A 60 33.04 2.21 17.17
CA GLY A 60 31.87 1.77 16.40
C GLY A 60 32.21 1.49 14.93
N THR A 61 33.04 2.34 14.31
CA THR A 61 33.49 2.12 12.92
C THR A 61 34.38 0.88 12.80
N ARG A 62 35.32 0.67 13.73
CA ARG A 62 36.23 -0.48 13.74
C ARG A 62 35.48 -1.79 13.88
N LEU A 63 34.56 -1.85 14.85
CA LEU A 63 33.68 -3.01 15.05
C LEU A 63 32.82 -3.26 13.81
N GLY A 64 32.16 -2.22 13.30
CA GLY A 64 31.32 -2.33 12.11
C GLY A 64 32.08 -2.80 10.87
N ALA A 65 33.33 -2.36 10.68
CA ALA A 65 34.16 -2.80 9.56
C ALA A 65 34.45 -4.30 9.59
N ALA A 66 34.76 -4.86 10.77
CA ALA A 66 35.01 -6.29 10.94
C ALA A 66 33.76 -7.13 10.62
N LEU A 67 32.60 -6.73 11.17
CA LEU A 67 31.33 -7.41 10.93
C LEU A 67 30.93 -7.35 9.46
N VAL A 68 31.00 -6.16 8.85
CA VAL A 68 30.71 -5.95 7.43
C VAL A 68 31.62 -6.82 6.55
N ALA A 69 32.93 -6.87 6.82
CA ALA A 69 33.85 -7.69 6.04
C ALA A 69 33.49 -9.18 6.09
N ARG A 70 33.16 -9.71 7.28
CA ARG A 70 32.72 -11.09 7.46
C ARG A 70 31.43 -11.39 6.69
N ASN A 71 30.44 -10.49 6.77
CA ASN A 71 29.16 -10.70 6.11
C ASN A 71 29.27 -10.56 4.59
N ILE A 72 30.15 -9.69 4.08
CA ILE A 72 30.45 -9.66 2.63
C ILE A 72 31.08 -10.97 2.18
N ALA A 73 32.05 -11.52 2.93
CA ALA A 73 32.66 -12.81 2.61
C ALA A 73 31.60 -13.92 2.54
N HIS A 74 30.70 -13.98 3.54
CA HIS A 74 29.59 -14.93 3.53
C HIS A 74 28.71 -14.80 2.27
N HIS A 75 28.36 -13.58 1.85
CA HIS A 75 27.56 -13.37 0.65
C HIS A 75 28.29 -13.76 -0.65
N LEU A 76 29.62 -13.59 -0.72
CA LEU A 76 30.42 -14.04 -1.86
C LEU A 76 30.43 -15.57 -1.98
N GLU A 77 30.42 -16.28 -0.85
CA GLU A 77 30.37 -17.74 -0.79
C GLU A 77 28.96 -18.31 -1.01
N THR A 78 27.92 -17.48 -0.88
CA THR A 78 26.52 -17.92 -0.91
C THR A 78 25.69 -17.14 -1.94
N THR A 79 25.11 -16.01 -1.54
CA THR A 79 24.14 -15.21 -2.33
C THR A 79 24.65 -14.85 -3.73
N PHE A 80 25.95 -14.60 -3.87
CA PHE A 80 26.56 -14.14 -5.11
C PHE A 80 27.54 -15.14 -5.75
N ALA A 81 27.62 -16.37 -5.23
CA ALA A 81 28.60 -17.37 -5.68
C ALA A 81 28.50 -17.65 -7.20
N ASP A 82 27.27 -17.65 -7.73
CA ASP A 82 26.99 -17.98 -9.13
C ASP A 82 26.89 -16.74 -10.04
N ARG A 83 27.19 -15.53 -9.55
CA ARG A 83 27.09 -14.31 -10.37
C ARG A 83 28.21 -14.25 -11.41
N PRO A 84 27.89 -14.02 -12.71
CA PRO A 84 28.89 -14.08 -13.78
C PRO A 84 29.86 -12.91 -13.70
N ARG A 85 31.00 -13.03 -14.38
CA ARG A 85 32.07 -12.00 -14.38
C ARG A 85 31.60 -10.62 -14.84
N ASN A 86 30.65 -10.56 -15.78
CA ASN A 86 30.11 -9.31 -16.32
C ASN A 86 28.95 -8.73 -15.51
N TRP A 87 28.61 -9.29 -14.34
CA TRP A 87 27.51 -8.83 -13.50
C TRP A 87 27.72 -7.39 -13.01
N ARG A 88 26.64 -6.60 -13.07
CA ARG A 88 26.60 -5.16 -12.77
C ARG A 88 25.55 -4.88 -11.69
N PRO A 89 25.87 -5.06 -10.40
CA PRO A 89 24.94 -4.72 -9.33
C PRO A 89 24.94 -3.24 -9.00
N LEU A 90 23.75 -2.71 -8.69
CA LEU A 90 23.58 -1.43 -8.02
C LEU A 90 23.37 -1.66 -6.52
N ILE A 91 24.31 -1.19 -5.70
CA ILE A 91 24.34 -1.47 -4.26
C ILE A 91 23.94 -0.22 -3.49
N TYR A 92 23.04 -0.36 -2.52
CA TYR A 92 22.67 0.74 -1.65
C TYR A 92 22.56 0.35 -0.18
N CYS A 93 22.78 1.35 0.67
CA CYS A 93 22.42 1.29 2.08
C CYS A 93 21.55 2.52 2.42
N TRP A 94 21.30 2.79 3.70
CA TRP A 94 20.41 3.90 4.10
C TRP A 94 20.76 5.27 3.48
N ARG A 95 22.05 5.65 3.43
CA ARG A 95 22.50 6.98 2.95
C ARG A 95 23.54 6.93 1.83
N GLY A 96 23.79 5.76 1.25
CA GLY A 96 24.94 5.60 0.34
C GLY A 96 26.26 5.89 1.07
N GLY A 97 26.43 5.36 2.28
CA GLY A 97 27.62 5.54 3.11
C GLY A 97 28.58 4.36 3.07
N LYS A 98 29.35 4.20 4.16
CA LYS A 98 30.40 3.17 4.29
C LYS A 98 29.90 1.74 4.04
N ARG A 99 28.68 1.37 4.46
CA ARG A 99 28.14 0.02 4.27
C ARG A 99 28.09 -0.39 2.79
N SER A 100 27.35 0.35 1.96
CA SER A 100 27.29 0.09 0.51
C SER A 100 28.62 0.35 -0.18
N GLY A 101 29.40 1.34 0.27
CA GLY A 101 30.70 1.65 -0.30
C GLY A 101 31.72 0.51 -0.12
N SER A 102 31.73 -0.16 1.04
CA SER A 102 32.60 -1.30 1.30
C SER A 102 32.28 -2.48 0.37
N VAL A 103 30.99 -2.83 0.22
CA VAL A 103 30.58 -3.91 -0.71
C VAL A 103 30.96 -3.56 -2.15
N THR A 104 30.63 -2.34 -2.58
CA THR A 104 30.94 -1.86 -3.94
C THR A 104 32.43 -1.92 -4.21
N THR A 105 33.26 -1.52 -3.24
CA THR A 105 34.72 -1.56 -3.36
C THR A 105 35.23 -2.99 -3.52
N LEU A 106 34.81 -3.91 -2.66
CA LEU A 106 35.27 -5.31 -2.73
C LEU A 106 34.80 -6.00 -4.01
N PHE A 107 33.55 -5.76 -4.44
CA PHE A 107 33.03 -6.35 -5.67
C PHE A 107 33.81 -5.88 -6.90
N ASN A 108 34.23 -4.61 -6.95
CA ASN A 108 35.09 -4.12 -8.03
C ASN A 108 36.53 -4.68 -7.95
N MET A 109 37.05 -5.00 -6.76
CA MET A 109 38.35 -5.68 -6.64
C MET A 109 38.33 -7.10 -7.22
N ILE A 110 37.17 -7.77 -7.18
CA ILE A 110 36.95 -9.11 -7.78
C ILE A 110 36.77 -9.02 -9.31
N GLY A 111 36.40 -7.84 -9.83
CA GLY A 111 36.23 -7.57 -11.26
C GLY A 111 34.78 -7.38 -11.71
N TRP A 112 33.80 -7.40 -10.79
CA TRP A 112 32.42 -7.02 -11.11
C TRP A 112 32.29 -5.51 -11.29
N GLN A 113 31.30 -5.08 -12.06
CA GLN A 113 31.09 -3.66 -12.36
C GLN A 113 30.09 -3.02 -11.39
N ALA A 114 30.27 -3.29 -10.08
CA ALA A 114 29.36 -2.79 -9.06
C ALA A 114 29.37 -1.26 -9.01
N ARG A 115 28.19 -0.67 -8.80
CA ARG A 115 28.03 0.76 -8.53
C ARG A 115 27.26 0.96 -7.25
N GLN A 116 27.47 2.13 -6.65
CA GLN A 116 26.80 2.52 -5.43
C GLN A 116 25.75 3.58 -5.72
N LEU A 117 24.53 3.40 -5.20
CA LEU A 117 23.49 4.41 -5.29
C LEU A 117 23.86 5.63 -4.44
N ASP A 118 23.98 6.78 -5.08
CA ASP A 118 24.24 8.05 -4.43
C ASP A 118 23.04 8.48 -3.57
N GLY A 119 23.33 8.87 -2.33
CA GLY A 119 22.32 9.14 -1.29
C GLY A 119 21.57 7.89 -0.75
N GLY A 120 21.75 6.71 -1.36
CA GLY A 120 21.16 5.44 -0.92
C GLY A 120 19.64 5.41 -0.86
N TYR A 121 19.06 4.57 0.01
CA TYR A 121 17.60 4.50 0.17
C TYR A 121 16.96 5.85 0.56
N LYS A 122 17.69 6.72 1.27
CA LYS A 122 17.19 8.07 1.61
C LYS A 122 16.89 8.91 0.36
N SER A 123 17.71 8.83 -0.69
CA SER A 123 17.45 9.58 -1.93
C SER A 123 16.24 8.99 -2.66
N TYR A 124 16.11 7.66 -2.69
CA TYR A 124 14.90 6.99 -3.18
C TYR A 124 13.65 7.44 -2.43
N ARG A 125 13.66 7.39 -1.09
CA ARG A 125 12.53 7.79 -0.27
C ARG A 125 12.09 9.24 -0.51
N ARG A 126 13.06 10.15 -0.66
CA ARG A 126 12.77 11.54 -1.01
C ARG A 126 12.11 11.63 -2.39
N ALA A 127 12.68 10.95 -3.40
CA ALA A 127 12.11 10.93 -4.74
C ALA A 127 10.69 10.34 -4.78
N THR A 128 10.39 9.32 -3.98
CA THR A 128 9.03 8.76 -3.83
C THR A 128 8.05 9.82 -3.32
N LEU A 129 8.42 10.55 -2.26
CA LEU A 129 7.57 11.62 -1.71
C LEU A 129 7.38 12.77 -2.70
N ASP A 130 8.47 13.25 -3.33
CA ASP A 130 8.42 14.30 -4.35
C ASP A 130 7.54 13.87 -5.55
N THR A 131 7.57 12.58 -5.91
CA THR A 131 6.68 12.00 -6.93
C THR A 131 5.22 12.01 -6.49
N LEU A 132 4.91 11.64 -5.24
CA LEU A 132 3.54 11.63 -4.72
C LEU A 132 2.92 13.03 -4.60
N ASP A 133 3.72 14.08 -4.51
CA ASP A 133 3.22 15.46 -4.52
C ASP A 133 2.76 15.95 -5.91
N THR A 134 3.19 15.26 -6.98
CA THR A 134 3.03 15.72 -8.37
C THR A 134 2.32 14.70 -9.27
N LEU A 135 2.76 13.45 -9.29
CA LEU A 135 2.25 12.39 -10.17
C LEU A 135 0.75 12.14 -10.04
N PRO A 136 0.13 12.09 -8.84
CA PRO A 136 -1.31 11.89 -8.75
C PRO A 136 -2.12 12.93 -9.52
N LYS A 137 -1.63 14.17 -9.63
CA LYS A 137 -2.32 15.30 -10.28
C LYS A 137 -2.33 15.20 -11.80
N THR A 138 -1.59 14.27 -12.40
CA THR A 138 -1.53 14.10 -13.86
C THR A 138 -2.64 13.22 -14.40
N PHE A 139 -3.44 12.60 -13.53
CA PHE A 139 -4.51 11.68 -13.90
C PHE A 139 -5.88 12.31 -13.68
N THR A 140 -6.85 11.86 -14.47
CA THR A 140 -8.27 12.11 -14.21
C THR A 140 -8.83 10.92 -13.46
N TYR A 141 -9.48 11.15 -12.32
CA TYR A 141 -10.05 10.07 -11.51
C TYR A 141 -11.57 9.99 -11.65
N ILE A 142 -12.07 8.76 -11.53
CA ILE A 142 -13.49 8.48 -11.34
C ILE A 142 -13.64 7.77 -9.99
N ALA A 143 -14.20 8.48 -9.02
CA ALA A 143 -14.42 7.96 -7.67
C ALA A 143 -15.65 7.07 -7.62
N LEU A 144 -15.49 5.83 -7.17
CA LEU A 144 -16.59 4.94 -6.81
C LEU A 144 -17.04 5.32 -5.39
N VAL A 145 -18.20 5.96 -5.29
CA VAL A 145 -18.82 6.36 -4.01
C VAL A 145 -19.98 5.44 -3.70
N GLY A 146 -20.28 5.22 -2.44
CA GLY A 146 -21.39 4.36 -2.02
C GLY A 146 -21.21 3.82 -0.61
N PRO A 147 -22.29 3.36 0.04
CA PRO A 147 -22.24 2.92 1.42
C PRO A 147 -21.42 1.63 1.59
N THR A 148 -21.05 1.29 2.83
CA THR A 148 -20.31 0.05 3.14
C THR A 148 -21.08 -1.17 2.65
N GLY A 149 -20.38 -2.13 2.02
CA GLY A 149 -21.00 -3.34 1.50
C GLY A 149 -21.72 -3.19 0.16
N SER A 150 -21.70 -2.01 -0.49
CA SER A 150 -22.20 -1.86 -1.87
C SER A 150 -21.32 -2.51 -2.94
N GLY A 151 -20.25 -3.21 -2.54
CA GLY A 151 -19.39 -3.95 -3.47
C GLY A 151 -18.43 -3.10 -4.28
N LYS A 152 -18.10 -1.88 -3.86
CA LYS A 152 -17.15 -0.98 -4.56
C LYS A 152 -15.82 -1.65 -4.91
N THR A 153 -15.18 -2.32 -3.96
CA THR A 153 -13.92 -3.07 -4.18
C THR A 153 -14.10 -4.17 -5.23
N ARG A 154 -15.26 -4.85 -5.24
CA ARG A 154 -15.58 -5.89 -6.23
C ARG A 154 -15.83 -5.29 -7.62
N LEU A 155 -16.53 -4.16 -7.70
CA LEU A 155 -16.70 -3.39 -8.93
C LEU A 155 -15.36 -2.88 -9.46
N LEU A 156 -14.48 -2.39 -8.59
CA LEU A 156 -13.13 -1.94 -8.96
C LEU A 156 -12.32 -3.08 -9.57
N SER A 157 -12.34 -4.27 -8.96
CA SER A 157 -11.73 -5.47 -9.54
C SER A 157 -12.34 -5.85 -10.90
N ALA A 158 -13.67 -5.77 -11.04
CA ALA A 158 -14.37 -6.05 -12.28
C ALA A 158 -14.04 -5.05 -13.41
N LEU A 159 -13.86 -3.76 -13.06
CA LEU A 159 -13.42 -2.71 -13.99
C LEU A 159 -12.01 -2.97 -14.50
N ASN A 160 -11.09 -3.39 -13.62
CA ASN A 160 -9.75 -3.79 -14.03
C ASN A 160 -9.78 -4.97 -15.00
N GLN A 161 -10.61 -5.99 -14.73
CA GLN A 161 -10.80 -7.13 -15.63
C GLN A 161 -11.43 -6.73 -16.97
N ALA A 162 -12.26 -5.68 -16.98
CA ALA A 162 -12.84 -5.10 -18.19
C ALA A 162 -11.87 -4.18 -18.96
N GLY A 163 -10.63 -4.00 -18.48
CA GLY A 163 -9.58 -3.23 -19.15
C GLY A 163 -9.48 -1.76 -18.74
N ALA A 164 -10.21 -1.33 -17.70
CA ALA A 164 -10.08 0.02 -17.17
C ALA A 164 -8.89 0.15 -16.21
N GLN A 165 -8.33 1.36 -16.07
CA GLN A 165 -7.30 1.62 -15.07
C GLN A 165 -7.93 1.76 -13.69
N THR A 166 -7.42 1.02 -12.71
CA THR A 166 -7.97 1.01 -11.35
C THR A 166 -6.88 1.17 -10.31
N LEU A 167 -7.11 2.09 -9.36
CA LEU A 167 -6.27 2.28 -8.19
C LEU A 167 -6.98 1.69 -6.96
N ASP A 168 -6.61 0.47 -6.61
CA ASP A 168 -7.11 -0.24 -5.42
C ASP A 168 -6.29 0.13 -4.19
N LEU A 169 -6.77 1.12 -3.42
CA LEU A 169 -6.06 1.65 -2.28
C LEU A 169 -6.13 0.69 -1.09
N GLU A 170 -7.25 -0.01 -0.92
CA GLU A 170 -7.42 -1.05 0.08
C GLU A 170 -6.41 -2.19 -0.10
N ALA A 171 -6.17 -2.66 -1.33
CA ALA A 171 -5.18 -3.69 -1.63
C ALA A 171 -3.76 -3.21 -1.37
N LEU A 172 -3.41 -1.99 -1.79
CA LEU A 172 -2.10 -1.39 -1.51
C LEU A 172 -1.86 -1.23 0.00
N ALA A 173 -2.91 -0.96 0.77
CA ALA A 173 -2.87 -0.81 2.23
C ALA A 173 -3.12 -2.13 2.98
N SER A 174 -3.44 -3.23 2.29
CA SER A 174 -3.90 -4.50 2.86
C SER A 174 -4.97 -4.32 3.94
N HIS A 175 -5.92 -3.41 3.71
CA HIS A 175 -6.91 -2.98 4.69
C HIS A 175 -8.11 -2.28 4.04
N ARG A 176 -9.32 -2.66 4.43
CA ARG A 176 -10.60 -2.24 3.82
C ARG A 176 -11.21 -0.92 4.34
N GLY A 177 -10.38 0.09 4.61
CA GLY A 177 -10.85 1.43 5.02
C GLY A 177 -11.69 1.57 6.32
N SER A 178 -12.06 0.48 7.00
CA SER A 178 -13.08 0.44 8.07
C SER A 178 -12.56 -0.17 9.37
N LEU A 179 -13.31 -0.02 10.48
CA LEU A 179 -12.92 -0.58 11.78
C LEU A 179 -12.65 -2.08 11.73
N LEU A 180 -13.41 -2.80 10.92
CA LEU A 180 -13.31 -4.24 10.74
C LEU A 180 -12.49 -4.62 9.50
N GLY A 181 -11.79 -3.66 8.89
CA GLY A 181 -11.21 -3.80 7.56
C GLY A 181 -9.83 -4.45 7.49
N ALA A 182 -9.21 -4.82 8.62
CA ALA A 182 -7.91 -5.48 8.61
C ALA A 182 -8.00 -6.85 7.91
N TRP A 183 -7.06 -7.14 7.00
CA TRP A 183 -7.03 -8.43 6.30
C TRP A 183 -6.51 -9.53 7.24
N ALA A 184 -7.24 -10.63 7.33
CA ALA A 184 -6.87 -11.75 8.20
C ALA A 184 -5.50 -12.33 7.82
N GLY A 185 -4.59 -12.38 8.78
CA GLY A 185 -3.25 -12.94 8.60
C GLY A 185 -2.30 -12.10 7.72
N VAL A 186 -2.73 -10.93 7.24
CA VAL A 186 -1.90 -10.06 6.39
C VAL A 186 -1.60 -8.76 7.14
N PRO A 187 -0.34 -8.49 7.50
CA PRO A 187 0.02 -7.23 8.15
C PRO A 187 -0.13 -6.07 7.15
N GLN A 188 -0.72 -4.97 7.61
CA GLN A 188 -0.73 -3.73 6.85
C GLN A 188 0.72 -3.24 6.62
N PRO A 189 1.08 -2.78 5.41
CA PRO A 189 2.41 -2.23 5.15
C PRO A 189 2.72 -1.01 6.02
N SER A 190 4.01 -0.71 6.16
CA SER A 190 4.43 0.59 6.69
C SER A 190 3.97 1.71 5.76
N GLN A 191 3.86 2.95 6.28
CA GLN A 191 3.64 4.12 5.43
C GLN A 191 4.67 4.20 4.30
N LYS A 192 5.93 3.82 4.56
CA LYS A 192 6.97 3.88 3.54
C LYS A 192 6.70 2.93 2.38
N ARG A 193 6.30 1.70 2.72
CA ARG A 193 5.99 0.67 1.74
C ARG A 193 4.74 1.02 0.95
N PHE A 194 3.70 1.52 1.61
CA PHE A 194 2.49 1.99 0.93
C PHE A 194 2.82 3.06 -0.12
N ASP A 195 3.59 4.09 0.24
CA ASP A 195 3.98 5.16 -0.68
C ASP A 195 4.76 4.62 -1.90
N THR A 196 5.67 3.68 -1.68
CA THR A 196 6.44 3.00 -2.74
C THR A 196 5.54 2.21 -3.68
N LEU A 197 4.58 1.45 -3.12
CA LEU A 197 3.61 0.68 -3.91
C LEU A 197 2.67 1.60 -4.70
N LEU A 198 2.23 2.70 -4.09
CA LEU A 198 1.38 3.70 -4.73
C LEU A 198 2.07 4.37 -5.91
N VAL A 199 3.33 4.82 -5.76
CA VAL A 199 4.10 5.36 -6.89
C VAL A 199 4.28 4.32 -8.00
N SER A 200 4.50 3.05 -7.63
CA SER A 200 4.67 1.98 -8.61
C SER A 200 3.38 1.73 -9.41
N ALA A 201 2.22 1.73 -8.74
CA ALA A 201 0.91 1.62 -9.39
C ALA A 201 0.64 2.80 -10.32
N LEU A 202 0.80 4.03 -9.83
CA LEU A 202 0.54 5.25 -10.61
C LEU A 202 1.44 5.36 -11.85
N ARG A 203 2.71 4.94 -11.78
CA ARG A 203 3.61 4.94 -12.94
C ARG A 203 3.20 3.96 -14.04
N GLY A 204 2.37 2.97 -13.72
CA GLY A 204 1.84 2.01 -14.69
C GLY A 204 0.63 2.53 -15.47
N PHE A 205 0.07 3.68 -15.07
CA PHE A 205 -1.11 4.24 -15.72
C PHE A 205 -0.76 5.15 -16.89
N ASP A 206 -1.60 5.11 -17.92
CA ASP A 206 -1.71 6.07 -19.01
C ASP A 206 -2.47 7.32 -18.53
N PRO A 207 -1.85 8.52 -18.55
CA PRO A 207 -2.54 9.78 -18.23
C PRO A 207 -3.70 10.12 -19.18
N GLY A 208 -3.74 9.54 -20.38
CA GLY A 208 -4.82 9.72 -21.34
C GLY A 208 -6.11 8.98 -21.01
N GLN A 209 -6.09 8.09 -20.01
CA GLN A 209 -7.24 7.29 -19.58
C GLN A 209 -7.65 7.62 -18.14
N PRO A 210 -8.96 7.57 -17.82
CA PRO A 210 -9.41 7.78 -16.45
C PRO A 210 -8.95 6.63 -15.53
N VAL A 211 -8.71 6.96 -14.27
CA VAL A 211 -8.36 6.01 -13.21
C VAL A 211 -9.54 5.88 -12.26
N PHE A 212 -10.14 4.70 -12.18
CA PHE A 212 -11.15 4.41 -11.18
C PHE A 212 -10.49 4.20 -9.82
N VAL A 213 -11.07 4.79 -8.78
CA VAL A 213 -10.57 4.68 -7.41
C VAL A 213 -11.75 4.57 -6.47
N GLU A 214 -11.64 3.78 -5.41
CA GLU A 214 -12.68 3.73 -4.39
C GLU A 214 -12.62 4.96 -3.48
N ALA A 215 -13.79 5.44 -3.07
CA ALA A 215 -13.90 6.61 -2.21
C ALA A 215 -13.44 6.28 -0.78
N GLU A 216 -12.14 6.47 -0.54
CA GLU A 216 -11.54 6.33 0.79
C GLU A 216 -11.43 7.64 1.54
N SER A 217 -11.46 7.53 2.87
CA SER A 217 -11.15 8.67 3.72
C SER A 217 -9.66 9.02 3.63
N ARG A 218 -9.24 10.12 4.26
CA ARG A 218 -7.81 10.48 4.37
C ARG A 218 -6.92 9.35 4.92
N ARG A 219 -7.49 8.39 5.66
CA ARG A 219 -6.74 7.29 6.28
C ARG A 219 -7.34 5.94 5.94
N ILE A 220 -6.47 4.95 5.74
CA ILE A 220 -6.81 3.54 5.59
C ILE A 220 -6.08 2.77 6.70
N GLY A 221 -6.76 2.55 7.81
CA GLY A 221 -6.13 2.03 9.03
C GLY A 221 -5.00 2.95 9.52
N SER A 222 -3.77 2.45 9.55
CA SER A 222 -2.58 3.24 9.92
C SER A 222 -2.01 4.10 8.79
N ILE A 223 -2.38 3.82 7.53
CA ILE A 223 -1.90 4.56 6.36
C ILE A 223 -2.59 5.91 6.24
N THR A 224 -1.83 6.93 5.90
CA THR A 224 -2.33 8.25 5.49
C THR A 224 -2.13 8.43 3.99
N LEU A 225 -3.19 8.78 3.27
CA LEU A 225 -3.12 9.02 1.83
C LEU A 225 -2.41 10.35 1.53
N PRO A 226 -1.63 10.45 0.43
CA PRO A 226 -1.04 11.71 0.00
C PRO A 226 -2.10 12.76 -0.29
N LEU A 227 -1.86 14.00 0.14
CA LEU A 227 -2.82 15.09 -0.05
C LEU A 227 -3.10 15.36 -1.53
N ALA A 228 -2.08 15.32 -2.37
CA ALA A 228 -2.21 15.49 -3.82
C ALA A 228 -3.16 14.45 -4.44
N LEU A 229 -3.13 13.20 -3.97
CA LEU A 229 -4.05 12.16 -4.43
C LEU A 229 -5.48 12.47 -3.98
N LEU A 230 -5.67 12.69 -2.67
CA LEU A 230 -6.97 13.02 -2.07
C LEU A 230 -7.67 14.19 -2.77
N GLU A 231 -6.98 15.32 -2.89
CA GLU A 231 -7.54 16.52 -3.52
C GLU A 231 -7.92 16.29 -4.99
N THR A 232 -7.18 15.43 -5.70
CA THR A 232 -7.43 15.20 -7.13
C THR A 232 -8.65 14.30 -7.34
N PHE A 233 -8.77 13.18 -6.62
CA PHE A 233 -9.93 12.31 -6.82
C PHE A 233 -11.21 12.81 -6.14
N HIS A 234 -11.12 13.64 -5.09
CA HIS A 234 -12.27 14.35 -4.52
C HIS A 234 -12.92 15.34 -5.52
N ARG A 235 -12.11 15.90 -6.43
CA ARG A 235 -12.58 16.75 -7.54
C ARG A 235 -13.01 15.96 -8.77
N GLY A 236 -12.69 14.67 -8.81
CA GLY A 236 -12.95 13.77 -9.93
C GLY A 236 -14.43 13.51 -10.13
N ALA A 237 -14.78 12.94 -11.29
CA ALA A 237 -16.13 12.47 -11.54
C ALA A 237 -16.50 11.36 -10.56
N CYS A 238 -17.78 11.21 -10.25
CA CYS A 238 -18.27 10.21 -9.30
C CYS A 238 -19.19 9.19 -9.98
N VAL A 239 -19.07 7.94 -9.55
CA VAL A 239 -20.06 6.88 -9.82
C VAL A 239 -20.63 6.45 -8.48
N GLU A 240 -21.91 6.72 -8.27
CA GLU A 240 -22.63 6.32 -7.06
C GLU A 240 -23.09 4.87 -7.20
N VAL A 241 -22.39 3.98 -6.50
CA VAL A 241 -22.65 2.55 -6.46
C VAL A 241 -23.74 2.26 -5.45
N ARG A 242 -24.92 1.90 -5.96
CA ARG A 242 -26.10 1.54 -5.18
C ARG A 242 -26.30 0.04 -5.20
N SER A 243 -26.68 -0.50 -4.05
CA SER A 243 -27.04 -1.91 -3.91
C SER A 243 -28.16 -2.03 -2.87
N SER A 244 -29.01 -3.03 -3.04
CA SER A 244 -30.10 -3.29 -2.10
C SER A 244 -29.53 -3.62 -0.70
N ARG A 245 -30.32 -3.38 0.36
CA ARG A 245 -29.91 -3.74 1.72
C ARG A 245 -29.62 -5.23 1.84
N GLU A 246 -30.42 -6.07 1.18
CA GLU A 246 -30.27 -7.52 1.17
C GLU A 246 -28.98 -7.95 0.47
N ASP A 247 -28.65 -7.34 -0.66
CA ASP A 247 -27.39 -7.60 -1.37
C ASP A 247 -26.18 -7.21 -0.52
N ARG A 248 -26.24 -6.04 0.11
CA ARG A 248 -25.16 -5.56 0.99
C ARG A 248 -24.96 -6.48 2.18
N ALA A 249 -26.05 -6.92 2.82
CA ALA A 249 -25.98 -7.85 3.94
C ALA A 249 -25.37 -9.20 3.52
N THR A 250 -25.85 -9.77 2.41
CA THR A 250 -25.34 -11.02 1.84
C THR A 250 -23.86 -10.91 1.48
N PHE A 251 -23.48 -9.81 0.82
CA PHE A 251 -22.11 -9.55 0.42
C PHE A 251 -21.20 -9.46 1.65
N LEU A 252 -21.58 -8.68 2.68
CA LEU A 252 -20.81 -8.54 3.91
C LEU A 252 -20.70 -9.86 4.69
N LEU A 253 -21.76 -10.68 4.70
CA LEU A 253 -21.71 -11.99 5.35
C LEU A 253 -20.66 -12.92 4.74
N HIS A 254 -20.48 -12.85 3.42
CA HIS A 254 -19.43 -13.59 2.73
C HIS A 254 -18.05 -12.97 2.98
N ASP A 255 -17.94 -11.66 2.77
CA ASP A 255 -16.68 -10.93 2.74
C ASP A 255 -16.02 -10.79 4.13
N TYR A 256 -16.84 -10.80 5.17
CA TYR A 256 -16.45 -10.75 6.58
C TYR A 256 -16.68 -12.07 7.32
N ALA A 257 -16.94 -13.18 6.61
CA ALA A 257 -17.17 -14.49 7.22
C ALA A 257 -16.06 -14.88 8.20
N HIS A 258 -14.81 -14.58 7.82
CA HIS A 258 -13.59 -14.87 8.59
C HIS A 258 -13.52 -14.18 9.96
N LEU A 259 -14.23 -13.06 10.16
CA LEU A 259 -14.25 -12.39 11.47
C LEU A 259 -14.93 -13.23 12.55
N PHE A 260 -15.88 -14.08 12.15
CA PHE A 260 -16.58 -14.97 13.07
C PHE A 260 -15.78 -16.23 13.41
N ASP A 261 -14.69 -16.51 12.68
CA ASP A 261 -13.76 -17.59 13.03
C ASP A 261 -12.90 -17.22 14.26
N HIS A 262 -12.84 -15.93 14.60
CA HIS A 262 -12.12 -15.38 15.74
C HIS A 262 -13.02 -14.43 16.58
N PRO A 263 -14.06 -14.97 17.26
CA PRO A 263 -15.10 -14.16 17.90
C PRO A 263 -14.56 -13.20 18.98
N GLU A 264 -13.55 -13.61 19.75
CA GLU A 264 -12.95 -12.73 20.76
C GLU A 264 -12.29 -11.51 20.14
N HIS A 265 -11.60 -11.67 19.02
CA HIS A 265 -11.00 -10.55 18.31
C HIS A 265 -12.07 -9.61 17.73
N LEU A 266 -13.16 -10.16 17.18
CA LEU A 266 -14.29 -9.36 16.70
C LEU A 266 -14.91 -8.54 17.85
N LYS A 267 -15.10 -9.15 19.02
CA LYS A 267 -15.59 -8.45 20.22
C LYS A 267 -14.66 -7.33 20.65
N GLU A 268 -13.34 -7.54 20.64
CA GLU A 268 -12.35 -6.49 20.94
C GLU A 268 -12.48 -5.30 19.97
N GLN A 269 -12.72 -5.54 18.68
CA GLN A 269 -12.95 -4.46 17.73
C GLN A 269 -14.26 -3.73 18.00
N LEU A 270 -15.36 -4.45 18.24
CA LEU A 270 -16.67 -3.85 18.52
C LEU A 270 -16.65 -3.01 19.80
N GLN A 271 -15.87 -3.40 20.81
CA GLN A 271 -15.69 -2.60 22.03
C GLN A 271 -15.07 -1.23 21.77
N LYS A 272 -14.27 -1.05 20.71
CA LYS A 272 -13.71 0.26 20.32
C LYS A 272 -14.77 1.23 19.84
N LEU A 273 -15.99 0.77 19.56
CA LEU A 273 -17.13 1.62 19.21
C LEU A 273 -17.79 2.28 20.43
N ILE A 274 -17.40 1.90 21.66
CA ILE A 274 -17.84 2.59 22.87
C ILE A 274 -17.35 4.04 22.82
N GLY A 275 -18.28 4.98 22.94
CA GLY A 275 -18.04 6.42 22.76
C GLY A 275 -18.63 6.98 21.48
N LEU A 276 -18.72 6.16 20.42
CA LEU A 276 -19.56 6.44 19.25
C LEU A 276 -20.98 5.91 19.43
N HIS A 277 -21.14 4.83 20.19
CA HIS A 277 -22.42 4.24 20.55
C HIS A 277 -22.55 4.01 22.06
N SER A 278 -23.79 3.83 22.53
CA SER A 278 -24.07 3.51 23.93
C SER A 278 -23.50 2.13 24.29
N ARG A 279 -23.11 1.96 25.56
CA ARG A 279 -22.61 0.67 26.07
C ARG A 279 -23.62 -0.45 25.87
N GLU A 280 -24.90 -0.18 26.11
CA GLU A 280 -25.99 -1.15 25.91
C GLU A 280 -26.04 -1.69 24.47
N ARG A 281 -25.92 -0.81 23.47
CA ARG A 281 -25.93 -1.22 22.06
C ARG A 281 -24.73 -2.10 21.73
N VAL A 282 -23.53 -1.69 22.16
CA VAL A 282 -22.32 -2.49 21.94
C VAL A 282 -22.46 -3.84 22.62
N THR A 283 -22.96 -3.90 23.87
CA THR A 283 -23.25 -5.17 24.55
C THR A 283 -24.24 -6.04 23.77
N GLY A 284 -25.27 -5.46 23.17
CA GLY A 284 -26.18 -6.18 22.27
C GLY A 284 -25.46 -6.79 21.07
N TRP A 285 -24.54 -6.05 20.43
CA TRP A 285 -23.71 -6.59 19.34
C TRP A 285 -22.78 -7.71 19.79
N LEU A 286 -22.19 -7.61 20.99
CA LEU A 286 -21.38 -8.69 21.56
C LEU A 286 -22.23 -9.97 21.76
N GLY A 287 -23.46 -9.83 22.24
CA GLY A 287 -24.41 -10.96 22.35
C GLY A 287 -24.74 -11.61 21.00
N LEU A 288 -24.90 -10.81 19.94
CA LEU A 288 -25.10 -11.37 18.58
C LEU A 288 -23.87 -12.16 18.09
N VAL A 289 -22.66 -11.77 18.49
CA VAL A 289 -21.44 -12.56 18.22
C VAL A 289 -21.47 -13.88 18.98
N ASP A 290 -21.82 -13.86 20.27
CA ASP A 290 -21.93 -15.06 21.11
C ASP A 290 -22.97 -16.06 20.59
N GLU A 291 -24.10 -15.56 20.11
CA GLU A 291 -25.18 -16.35 19.52
C GLU A 291 -24.92 -16.74 18.05
N ASN A 292 -23.78 -16.32 17.48
CA ASN A 292 -23.42 -16.51 16.06
C ASN A 292 -24.50 -15.99 15.07
N ARG A 293 -25.21 -14.92 15.45
CA ARG A 293 -26.28 -14.29 14.64
C ARG A 293 -25.70 -13.29 13.64
N ARG A 294 -24.94 -13.83 12.68
CA ARG A 294 -24.12 -13.06 11.74
C ARG A 294 -24.91 -12.04 10.92
N ALA A 295 -26.04 -12.47 10.36
CA ALA A 295 -26.87 -11.63 9.49
C ALA A 295 -27.46 -10.44 10.23
N GLU A 296 -27.86 -10.65 11.48
CA GLU A 296 -28.45 -9.61 12.32
C GLU A 296 -27.41 -8.61 12.78
N LEU A 297 -26.21 -9.07 13.15
CA LEU A 297 -25.10 -8.18 13.46
C LEU A 297 -24.72 -7.32 12.25
N ALA A 298 -24.64 -7.92 11.05
CA ALA A 298 -24.34 -7.19 9.83
C ALA A 298 -25.41 -6.12 9.53
N GLY A 299 -26.69 -6.48 9.65
CA GLY A 299 -27.81 -5.56 9.48
C GLY A 299 -27.78 -4.38 10.47
N GLU A 300 -27.51 -4.67 11.75
CA GLU A 300 -27.39 -3.65 12.81
C GLU A 300 -26.20 -2.71 12.57
N LEU A 301 -25.02 -3.24 12.21
CA LEU A 301 -23.84 -2.42 11.94
C LEU A 301 -24.02 -1.54 10.70
N ILE A 302 -24.64 -2.06 9.64
CA ILE A 302 -25.00 -1.27 8.46
C ILE A 302 -25.89 -0.09 8.87
N GLU A 303 -27.01 -0.38 9.53
CA GLU A 303 -28.06 0.62 9.80
C GLU A 303 -27.64 1.64 10.86
N ARG A 304 -26.93 1.19 11.90
CA ARG A 304 -26.66 2.01 13.09
C ARG A 304 -25.28 2.65 13.10
N HIS A 305 -24.31 2.08 12.37
CA HIS A 305 -22.92 2.55 12.40
C HIS A 305 -22.47 3.07 11.03
N TYR A 306 -22.49 2.22 10.00
CA TYR A 306 -21.87 2.55 8.70
C TYR A 306 -22.68 3.55 7.89
N ASP A 307 -23.99 3.36 7.72
CA ASP A 307 -24.82 4.27 6.91
C ASP A 307 -24.89 5.69 7.49
N PRO A 308 -25.10 5.88 8.82
CA PRO A 308 -25.03 7.21 9.43
C PRO A 308 -23.64 7.85 9.39
N ALA A 309 -22.56 7.05 9.40
CA ALA A 309 -21.21 7.58 9.23
C ALA A 309 -20.98 8.04 7.78
N TYR A 310 -21.39 7.22 6.80
CA TYR A 310 -21.30 7.54 5.38
C TYR A 310 -22.08 8.80 5.02
N ALA A 311 -23.35 8.91 5.44
CA ALA A 311 -24.17 10.09 5.16
C ALA A 311 -23.58 11.40 5.71
N ARG A 312 -22.79 11.35 6.79
CA ARG A 312 -22.09 12.53 7.33
C ARG A 312 -20.83 12.89 6.56
N SER A 313 -20.17 11.92 5.92
CA SER A 313 -18.87 12.11 5.29
C SER A 313 -18.92 12.25 3.76
N SER A 314 -19.86 11.60 3.07
CA SER A 314 -19.88 11.57 1.60
C SER A 314 -20.14 12.93 0.99
N ASP A 315 -21.09 13.69 1.53
CA ASP A 315 -21.51 14.99 1.00
C ASP A 315 -20.45 16.09 1.19
N GLN A 316 -19.45 15.84 2.05
CA GLN A 316 -18.46 16.85 2.44
C GLN A 316 -17.17 16.80 1.61
N HIS A 317 -16.91 15.70 0.91
CA HIS A 317 -15.59 15.45 0.31
C HIS A 317 -15.58 15.44 -1.21
N PHE A 318 -16.70 15.16 -1.88
CA PHE A 318 -16.73 14.97 -3.33
C PHE A 318 -17.50 16.08 -4.05
N ASP A 319 -16.78 16.89 -4.82
CA ASP A 319 -17.32 18.07 -5.50
C ASP A 319 -18.36 17.68 -6.59
N GLN A 320 -18.16 16.53 -7.24
CA GLN A 320 -19.03 16.05 -8.33
C GLN A 320 -20.06 15.01 -7.88
N LEU A 321 -20.22 14.78 -6.57
CA LEU A 321 -21.24 13.85 -6.06
C LEU A 321 -22.67 14.19 -6.53
N PRO A 322 -23.11 15.47 -6.57
CA PRO A 322 -24.44 15.81 -7.10
C PRO A 322 -24.66 15.44 -8.58
N ASN A 323 -23.56 15.30 -9.35
CA ASN A 323 -23.58 14.94 -10.76
C ASN A 323 -23.21 13.47 -11.00
N ALA A 324 -23.12 12.66 -9.94
CA ALA A 324 -22.64 11.29 -10.02
C ALA A 324 -23.52 10.45 -10.97
N LEU A 325 -22.86 9.60 -11.77
CA LEU A 325 -23.56 8.55 -12.50
C LEU A 325 -24.04 7.50 -11.48
N GLN A 326 -25.33 7.21 -11.46
CA GLN A 326 -25.89 6.21 -10.56
C GLN A 326 -25.77 4.84 -11.21
N LEU A 327 -25.18 3.90 -10.49
CA LEU A 327 -25.04 2.50 -10.89
C LEU A 327 -25.73 1.62 -9.86
N ASP A 328 -26.79 0.94 -10.28
CA ASP A 328 -27.36 -0.18 -9.51
C ASP A 328 -26.47 -1.42 -9.73
N PHE A 329 -25.61 -1.69 -8.76
CA PHE A 329 -24.65 -2.78 -8.80
C PHE A 329 -25.11 -3.94 -7.93
N ARG A 330 -25.05 -5.15 -8.49
CA ARG A 330 -25.40 -6.40 -7.81
C ARG A 330 -24.11 -7.18 -7.51
N PRO A 331 -23.50 -6.98 -6.33
CA PRO A 331 -22.17 -7.53 -6.02
C PRO A 331 -22.14 -9.05 -5.84
N ASN A 332 -23.30 -9.67 -5.63
CA ASN A 332 -23.41 -11.12 -5.42
C ASN A 332 -23.55 -11.89 -6.74
N ASP A 333 -23.87 -11.21 -7.83
CA ASP A 333 -24.09 -11.84 -9.13
C ASP A 333 -22.77 -12.31 -9.76
N ALA A 334 -22.87 -13.28 -10.68
CA ALA A 334 -21.73 -13.78 -11.43
C ALA A 334 -21.29 -12.85 -12.57
N ASP A 335 -22.17 -11.93 -13.00
CA ASP A 335 -21.99 -11.07 -14.17
C ASP A 335 -21.36 -9.70 -13.84
N VAL A 336 -20.63 -9.57 -12.71
CA VAL A 336 -20.05 -8.29 -12.26
C VAL A 336 -19.14 -7.61 -13.29
N VAL A 337 -18.45 -8.39 -14.14
CA VAL A 337 -17.62 -7.86 -15.23
C VAL A 337 -18.47 -7.28 -16.36
N GLU A 338 -19.62 -7.88 -16.66
CA GLU A 338 -20.56 -7.33 -17.66
C GLU A 338 -21.24 -6.07 -17.13
N GLN A 339 -21.57 -6.02 -15.83
CA GLN A 339 -22.03 -4.79 -15.18
C GLN A 339 -20.96 -3.67 -15.27
N ALA A 340 -19.68 -4.01 -15.07
CA ALA A 340 -18.58 -3.06 -15.24
C ALA A 340 -18.41 -2.57 -16.68
N LYS A 341 -18.51 -3.45 -17.69
CA LYS A 341 -18.49 -3.06 -19.11
C LYS A 341 -19.65 -2.15 -19.47
N ALA A 342 -20.84 -2.41 -18.93
CA ALA A 342 -22.01 -1.54 -19.12
C ALA A 342 -21.77 -0.15 -18.53
N LEU A 343 -21.14 -0.05 -17.36
CA LEU A 343 -20.71 1.23 -16.78
C LEU A 343 -19.73 1.98 -17.70
N LEU A 344 -18.72 1.30 -18.24
CA LEU A 344 -17.75 1.90 -19.15
C LEU A 344 -18.43 2.47 -20.41
N ALA A 345 -19.33 1.71 -21.04
CA ALA A 345 -20.09 2.17 -22.20
C ALA A 345 -20.98 3.38 -21.89
N GLN A 346 -21.58 3.43 -20.70
CA GLN A 346 -22.37 4.59 -20.27
C GLN A 346 -21.49 5.84 -20.09
N LEU A 347 -20.30 5.69 -19.51
CA LEU A 347 -19.37 6.80 -19.31
C LEU A 347 -18.86 7.34 -20.66
N GLU A 348 -18.49 6.46 -21.60
CA GLU A 348 -18.10 6.85 -22.96
C GLU A 348 -19.20 7.66 -23.67
N SER A 349 -20.46 7.20 -23.57
CA SER A 349 -21.58 7.92 -24.19
C SER A 349 -21.80 9.32 -23.59
N ARG A 350 -21.56 9.51 -22.29
CA ARG A 350 -21.64 10.82 -21.64
C ARG A 350 -20.52 11.76 -22.06
N THR A 351 -19.30 11.24 -22.21
CA THR A 351 -18.15 12.03 -22.68
C THR A 351 -18.37 12.53 -24.11
N LEU A 352 -18.96 11.70 -24.98
CA LEU A 352 -19.29 12.06 -26.37
C LEU A 352 -20.40 13.10 -26.52
N VAL A 353 -21.25 13.28 -25.50
CA VAL A 353 -22.36 14.26 -25.51
C VAL A 353 -21.94 15.60 -24.89
N ALA A 354 -20.85 15.62 -24.12
CA ALA A 354 -20.36 16.81 -23.42
C ALA A 354 -19.23 17.56 -24.17
N GLY A 355 -18.65 16.96 -25.21
CA GLY A 355 -17.68 17.59 -26.13
C GLY A 355 -18.33 17.96 -27.45
#